data_AF-A0A5A9E2P6-F1
#
_entry.id   AF-A0A5A9E2P6-F1
#
_cell.length_a   1.000
_cell.length_b   1.000
_cell.length_c   1.000
_cell.angle_alpha   90.00
_cell.angle_beta   90.00
_cell.angle_gamma   90.00
#
_symmetry.space_group_name_H-M   'P 1'
#
loop_
_entity.id
_entity.type
_entity.pdbx_description
1 polymer ?
#
loop_
_entity_poly.entity_id
_entity_poly.type
_entity_poly.pdbx_seq_one_letter_code
_entity_poly.pdbx_strand_id
1 'polypeptide(L)'
;MKEQVQQLLDECLSGASDEDLLILKQLLEGVIRKKDNENGSIIGGIFAMDREVKDGNFELSIPITPVTHNSLHIVHGGVTATLVDSAMGTLANMMLPEGYGAVTTNLNIHYLAPGIGDRLTAHATIVHQGSKTIVVDGKVISSDGKVVAHSTGSFFIFKKKQ
;
A
#
# COMPACT_ATOMS: atom_id res chain seq x y z
N MET A 1 -12.25 16.97 -21.48
CA MET A 1 -11.86 16.05 -20.39
C MET A 1 -12.31 14.62 -20.65
N LYS A 2 -13.62 14.28 -20.66
CA LYS A 2 -14.06 12.90 -20.93
C LYS A 2 -13.57 12.36 -22.28
N GLU A 3 -13.73 13.15 -23.35
CA GLU A 3 -13.24 12.81 -24.70
C GLU A 3 -11.71 12.61 -24.73
N GLN A 4 -10.96 13.47 -24.02
CA GLN A 4 -9.50 13.34 -23.92
C GLN A 4 -9.08 12.05 -23.20
N VAL A 5 -9.79 11.67 -22.13
CA VAL A 5 -9.54 10.41 -21.41
C VAL A 5 -9.89 9.21 -22.29
N GLN A 6 -11.00 9.28 -23.04
CA GLN A 6 -11.36 8.21 -23.97
C GLN A 6 -10.30 8.06 -25.07
N GLN A 7 -9.82 9.17 -25.64
CA GLN A 7 -8.76 9.14 -26.64
C GLN A 7 -7.48 8.48 -26.10
N LEU A 8 -7.04 8.84 -24.88
CA LEU A 8 -5.88 8.20 -24.24
C LEU A 8 -6.11 6.70 -24.03
N LEU A 9 -7.32 6.30 -23.64
CA LEU A 9 -7.67 4.89 -23.47
C LEU A 9 -7.57 4.14 -24.80
N ASP A 10 -8.13 4.71 -25.88
CA ASP A 10 -8.08 4.12 -27.22
C ASP A 10 -6.63 4.02 -27.73
N GLU A 11 -5.79 5.03 -27.46
CA GLU A 11 -4.36 5.01 -27.76
C GLU A 11 -3.63 3.91 -26.99
N CYS A 12 -3.92 3.72 -25.70
CA CYS A 12 -3.32 2.64 -24.90
C CYS A 12 -3.78 1.24 -25.35
N LEU A 13 -4.99 1.10 -25.88
CA LEU A 13 -5.53 -0.20 -26.34
C LEU A 13 -5.02 -0.60 -27.72
N SER A 14 -4.65 0.37 -28.56
CA SER A 14 -4.18 0.11 -29.92
C SER A 14 -2.83 -0.61 -29.93
N GLY A 15 -2.83 -1.89 -30.33
CA GLY A 15 -1.60 -2.70 -30.40
C GLY A 15 -1.04 -3.12 -29.03
N ALA A 16 -1.85 -3.02 -27.96
CA ALA A 16 -1.46 -3.36 -26.60
C ALA A 16 -1.05 -4.84 -26.45
N SER A 17 0.02 -5.09 -25.72
CA SER A 17 0.36 -6.44 -25.25
C SER A 17 -0.54 -6.88 -24.08
N ASP A 18 -0.50 -8.16 -23.72
CA ASP A 18 -1.20 -8.67 -22.53
C ASP A 18 -0.74 -7.97 -21.24
N GLU A 19 0.53 -7.58 -21.16
CA GLU A 19 1.08 -6.82 -20.03
C GLU A 19 0.50 -5.41 -19.97
N ASP A 20 0.43 -4.70 -21.11
CA ASP A 20 -0.18 -3.37 -21.20
C ASP A 20 -1.66 -3.40 -20.79
N LEU A 21 -2.39 -4.41 -21.26
CA LEU A 21 -3.80 -4.62 -20.90
C LEU A 21 -3.98 -4.92 -19.42
N LEU A 22 -3.07 -5.68 -18.80
CA LEU A 22 -3.10 -5.96 -17.36
C LEU A 22 -2.86 -4.69 -16.54
N ILE A 23 -1.88 -3.86 -16.93
CA ILE A 23 -1.60 -2.57 -16.31
C ILE A 23 -2.83 -1.67 -16.39
N LEU A 24 -3.37 -1.50 -17.60
CA LEU A 24 -4.50 -0.62 -17.86
C LEU A 24 -5.74 -1.07 -17.07
N LYS A 25 -6.05 -2.37 -17.08
CA LYS A 25 -7.14 -2.96 -16.29
C LYS A 25 -6.98 -2.64 -14.80
N GLN A 26 -5.80 -2.85 -14.23
CA GLN A 26 -5.57 -2.58 -12.81
C GLN A 26 -5.68 -1.08 -12.47
N LEU A 27 -5.19 -0.18 -13.33
CA LEU A 27 -5.34 1.27 -13.13
C LEU A 27 -6.83 1.68 -13.13
N LEU A 28 -7.60 1.20 -14.10
CA LEU A 28 -9.04 1.48 -14.23
C LEU A 28 -9.83 0.90 -13.05
N GLU A 29 -9.57 -0.35 -12.67
CA GLU A 29 -10.15 -0.95 -11.48
C GLU A 29 -9.77 -0.16 -10.22
N GLY A 30 -8.54 0.34 -10.12
CA GLY A 30 -8.13 1.17 -9.00
C GLY A 30 -8.90 2.49 -8.89
N VAL A 31 -9.23 3.10 -10.03
CA VAL A 31 -10.15 4.26 -10.08
C VAL A 31 -11.55 3.88 -9.61
N ILE A 32 -12.04 2.69 -10.01
CA ILE A 32 -13.35 2.17 -9.58
C ILE A 32 -13.35 1.94 -8.05
N ARG A 33 -12.38 1.19 -7.51
CA ARG A 33 -12.23 0.94 -6.05
C ARG A 33 -12.24 2.24 -5.24
N LYS A 34 -11.51 3.26 -5.73
CA LYS A 34 -11.49 4.58 -5.09
C LYS A 34 -12.84 5.30 -5.20
N LYS A 35 -13.50 5.22 -6.35
CA LYS A 35 -14.78 5.90 -6.61
C LYS A 35 -15.90 5.30 -5.75
N ASP A 36 -15.87 3.99 -5.57
CA ASP A 36 -16.87 3.23 -4.82
C ASP A 36 -16.53 3.18 -3.31
N ASN A 37 -15.46 3.88 -2.90
CA ASN A 37 -14.94 3.97 -1.53
C ASN A 37 -14.49 2.64 -0.90
N GLU A 38 -14.22 1.61 -1.71
CA GLU A 38 -13.54 0.38 -1.26
C GLU A 38 -12.14 0.71 -0.73
N ASN A 39 -11.45 1.66 -1.38
CA ASN A 39 -10.20 2.24 -0.89
C ASN A 39 -10.32 3.76 -0.74
N GLY A 40 -9.92 4.28 0.43
CA GLY A 40 -9.98 5.71 0.74
C GLY A 40 -8.99 6.60 -0.03
N SER A 41 -8.07 6.01 -0.81
CA SER A 41 -7.10 6.73 -1.64
C SER A 41 -6.90 6.02 -2.98
N ILE A 42 -6.48 6.78 -4.00
CA ILE A 42 -6.18 6.20 -5.32
C ILE A 42 -4.96 5.27 -5.27
N ILE A 43 -4.01 5.53 -4.37
CA ILE A 43 -2.86 4.64 -4.13
C ILE A 43 -3.35 3.26 -3.66
N GLY A 44 -4.29 3.23 -2.69
CA GLY A 44 -4.89 1.98 -2.24
C GLY A 44 -5.65 1.27 -3.35
N GLY A 45 -6.41 2.01 -4.16
CA GLY A 45 -7.17 1.46 -5.28
C GLY A 45 -6.29 0.82 -6.35
N ILE A 46 -5.27 1.55 -6.83
CA ILE A 46 -4.34 1.08 -7.89
C ILE A 46 -3.56 -0.14 -7.43
N PHE A 47 -3.05 -0.13 -6.20
CA PHE A 47 -2.33 -1.29 -5.66
C PHE A 47 -3.26 -2.40 -5.15
N ALA A 48 -4.58 -2.26 -5.28
CA ALA A 48 -5.56 -3.21 -4.78
C ALA A 48 -5.27 -3.60 -3.32
N MET A 49 -4.99 -2.60 -2.49
CA MET A 49 -4.64 -2.80 -1.08
C MET A 49 -5.82 -3.43 -0.34
N ASP A 50 -5.60 -4.65 0.14
CA ASP A 50 -6.55 -5.42 0.91
C ASP A 50 -6.17 -5.45 2.39
N ARG A 51 -7.14 -5.16 3.26
CA ARG A 51 -6.95 -4.97 4.71
C ARG A 51 -7.64 -6.09 5.45
N GLU A 52 -6.89 -6.82 6.27
CA GLU A 52 -7.44 -7.88 7.11
C GLU A 52 -7.05 -7.65 8.57
N VAL A 53 -8.01 -7.89 9.48
CA VAL A 53 -7.75 -7.96 10.92
C VAL A 53 -7.99 -9.40 11.34
N LYS A 54 -6.92 -10.12 11.68
CA LYS A 54 -6.98 -11.53 12.05
C LYS A 54 -6.36 -11.75 13.42
N ASP A 55 -7.14 -12.30 14.35
CA ASP A 55 -6.71 -12.61 15.72
C ASP A 55 -6.03 -11.42 16.44
N GLY A 56 -6.51 -10.21 16.17
CA GLY A 56 -5.96 -8.97 16.73
C GLY A 56 -4.72 -8.42 16.02
N ASN A 57 -4.23 -9.09 14.97
CA ASN A 57 -3.15 -8.62 14.12
C ASN A 57 -3.72 -7.94 12.87
N PHE A 58 -3.15 -6.78 12.51
CA PHE A 58 -3.52 -6.06 11.30
C PHE A 58 -2.55 -6.40 10.17
N GLU A 59 -3.10 -6.75 9.01
CA GLU A 59 -2.37 -7.07 7.79
C GLU A 59 -2.86 -6.21 6.63
N LEU A 60 -1.94 -5.81 5.76
CA LEU A 60 -2.24 -5.15 4.50
C LEU A 60 -1.51 -5.87 3.38
N SER A 61 -2.22 -6.27 2.32
CA SER A 61 -1.63 -6.99 1.21
C SER A 61 -1.88 -6.33 -0.14
N ILE A 62 -0.99 -6.59 -1.09
CA ILE A 62 -1.10 -6.15 -2.49
C ILE A 62 -0.71 -7.30 -3.42
N PRO A 63 -1.44 -7.53 -4.53
CA PRO A 63 -1.01 -8.47 -5.56
C PRO A 63 0.27 -7.97 -6.24
N ILE A 64 1.12 -8.91 -6.65
CA ILE A 64 2.29 -8.62 -7.46
C ILE A 64 1.87 -8.66 -8.93
N THR A 65 1.97 -7.51 -9.58
CA THR A 65 1.58 -7.31 -10.98
C THR A 65 2.59 -6.39 -11.66
N PRO A 66 2.56 -6.25 -13.00
CA PRO A 66 3.40 -5.29 -13.72
C PRO A 66 3.32 -3.85 -13.19
N VAL A 67 2.16 -3.42 -12.65
CA VAL A 67 1.99 -2.10 -12.00
C VAL A 67 2.90 -1.92 -10.79
N THR A 68 3.24 -3.01 -10.10
CA THR A 68 4.10 -2.99 -8.91
C THR A 68 5.59 -3.16 -9.22
N HIS A 69 5.93 -3.57 -10.45
CA HIS A 69 7.29 -3.94 -10.82
C HIS A 69 8.21 -2.73 -11.00
N ASN A 70 9.51 -2.97 -10.82
CA ASN A 70 10.57 -2.13 -11.34
C ASN A 70 11.09 -2.68 -12.68
N SER A 71 12.15 -2.06 -13.22
CA SER A 71 12.80 -2.49 -14.47
C SER A 71 13.47 -3.88 -14.44
N LEU A 72 13.49 -4.55 -13.28
CA LEU A 72 13.99 -5.91 -13.11
C LEU A 72 12.86 -6.94 -12.93
N HIS A 73 11.60 -6.54 -13.17
CA HIS A 73 10.40 -7.39 -13.04
C HIS A 73 10.23 -8.00 -11.64
N ILE A 74 10.66 -7.27 -10.61
CA ILE A 74 10.36 -7.55 -9.20
C ILE A 74 9.66 -6.34 -8.60
N VAL A 75 8.98 -6.50 -7.46
CA VAL A 75 8.28 -5.38 -6.81
C VAL A 75 9.25 -4.22 -6.53
N HIS A 76 8.89 -3.02 -6.98
CA HIS A 76 9.65 -1.81 -6.77
C HIS A 76 9.80 -1.52 -5.26
N GLY A 77 11.01 -1.18 -4.80
CA GLY A 77 11.27 -0.92 -3.38
C GLY A 77 10.34 0.17 -2.80
N GLY A 78 10.09 1.23 -3.56
CA GLY A 78 9.12 2.27 -3.19
C GLY A 78 7.67 1.76 -3.00
N VAL A 79 7.24 0.76 -3.75
CA VAL A 79 5.92 0.12 -3.56
C VAL A 79 5.92 -0.70 -2.26
N THR A 80 7.00 -1.44 -2.00
CA THR A 80 7.19 -2.16 -0.73
C THR A 80 7.20 -1.21 0.48
N ALA A 81 7.88 -0.07 0.38
CA ALA A 81 7.88 0.96 1.42
C ALA A 81 6.48 1.57 1.62
N THR A 82 5.77 1.85 0.52
CA THR A 82 4.39 2.37 0.56
C THR A 82 3.44 1.37 1.23
N LEU A 83 3.60 0.08 0.96
CA LEU A 83 2.81 -0.99 1.57
C LEU A 83 3.00 -1.02 3.09
N VAL A 84 4.26 -1.09 3.56
CA VAL A 84 4.53 -1.19 5.01
C VAL A 84 4.19 0.09 5.75
N ASP A 85 4.42 1.27 5.15
CA ASP A 85 3.99 2.56 5.71
C ASP A 85 2.46 2.63 5.83
N SER A 86 1.75 2.22 4.79
CA SER A 86 0.28 2.16 4.80
C SER A 86 -0.24 1.21 5.89
N ALA A 87 0.44 0.08 6.10
CA ALA A 87 0.08 -0.88 7.12
C ALA A 87 0.28 -0.31 8.53
N MET A 88 1.48 0.22 8.80
CA MET A 88 1.84 0.82 10.08
C MET A 88 1.00 2.06 10.42
N GLY A 89 0.75 2.92 9.43
CA GLY A 89 -0.07 4.12 9.60
C GLY A 89 -1.53 3.78 9.84
N THR A 90 -2.06 2.75 9.19
CA THR A 90 -3.42 2.26 9.47
C THR A 90 -3.52 1.74 10.91
N LEU A 91 -2.58 0.89 11.34
CA LEU A 91 -2.54 0.41 12.72
C LEU A 91 -2.42 1.56 13.73
N ALA A 92 -1.53 2.52 13.50
CA ALA A 92 -1.38 3.69 14.37
C ALA A 92 -2.70 4.49 14.49
N ASN A 93 -3.44 4.66 13.40
CA ASN A 93 -4.72 5.37 13.43
C ASN A 93 -5.84 4.56 14.14
N MET A 94 -5.85 3.23 14.05
CA MET A 94 -6.81 2.38 14.77
C MET A 94 -6.64 2.42 16.29
N MET A 95 -5.43 2.73 16.77
CA MET A 95 -5.12 2.85 18.20
C MET A 95 -5.50 4.20 18.83
N LEU A 96 -5.98 5.14 18.02
CA LEU A 96 -6.31 6.49 18.48
C LEU A 96 -7.82 6.65 18.73
N PRO A 97 -8.21 7.45 19.74
CA PRO A 97 -9.60 7.78 19.96
C PRO A 97 -10.15 8.65 18.82
N GLU A 98 -11.48 8.69 18.72
CA GLU A 98 -12.17 9.55 17.77
C GLU A 98 -11.72 11.02 17.90
N GLY A 99 -11.63 11.71 16.76
CA GLY A 99 -11.15 13.10 16.70
C GLY A 99 -9.63 13.24 16.64
N TYR A 100 -8.86 12.15 16.72
CA TYR A 100 -7.41 12.16 16.51
C TYR A 100 -7.03 11.42 15.22
N GLY A 101 -5.83 11.73 14.73
CA GLY A 101 -5.19 11.04 13.62
C GLY A 101 -3.68 10.98 13.81
N ALA A 102 -3.03 10.11 13.05
CA ALA A 102 -1.58 9.98 13.00
C ALA A 102 -1.07 10.14 11.57
N VAL A 103 0.04 10.86 11.40
CA VAL A 103 0.79 10.97 10.13
C VAL A 103 2.22 10.50 10.29
N THR A 104 2.78 9.86 9.26
CA THR A 104 4.18 9.41 9.25
C THR A 104 5.13 10.61 9.39
N THR A 105 6.06 10.55 10.34
CA THR A 105 7.15 11.53 10.48
C THR A 105 8.50 10.96 10.08
N ASN A 106 8.69 9.65 10.27
CA ASN A 106 9.89 8.96 9.88
C ASN A 106 9.56 7.51 9.49
N LEU A 107 10.26 7.02 8.47
CA LEU A 107 10.23 5.64 8.03
C LEU A 107 11.66 5.18 7.77
N ASN A 108 12.09 4.14 8.47
CA ASN A 108 13.33 3.43 8.18
C ASN A 108 12.97 2.04 7.63
N ILE A 109 13.60 1.61 6.55
CA ILE A 109 13.34 0.32 5.91
C ILE A 109 14.65 -0.35 5.50
N HIS A 110 14.74 -1.63 5.79
CA HIS A 110 15.81 -2.53 5.36
C HIS A 110 15.23 -3.54 4.37
N TYR A 111 15.74 -3.56 3.14
CA TYR A 111 15.37 -4.55 2.13
C TYR A 111 16.26 -5.78 2.29
N LEU A 112 15.64 -6.95 2.43
CA LEU A 112 16.31 -8.22 2.77
C LEU A 112 16.24 -9.24 1.63
N ALA A 113 15.18 -9.19 0.81
CA ALA A 113 14.98 -10.06 -0.35
C ALA A 113 14.16 -9.32 -1.44
N PRO A 114 14.22 -9.75 -2.70
CA PRO A 114 13.35 -9.22 -3.74
C PRO A 114 11.88 -9.61 -3.48
N GLY A 115 10.95 -8.68 -3.73
CA GLY A 115 9.53 -8.97 -3.69
C GLY A 115 9.08 -9.71 -4.95
N ILE A 116 8.83 -11.01 -4.83
CA ILE A 116 8.44 -11.91 -5.92
C ILE A 116 7.30 -12.84 -5.48
N GLY A 117 6.67 -13.51 -6.45
CA GLY A 117 5.51 -14.38 -6.24
C GLY A 117 4.21 -13.67 -6.61
N ASP A 118 3.11 -14.03 -5.95
CA ASP A 118 1.78 -13.55 -6.33
C ASP A 118 1.32 -12.36 -5.48
N ARG A 119 1.86 -12.22 -4.26
CA ARG A 119 1.40 -11.24 -3.28
C ARG A 119 2.51 -10.83 -2.32
N LEU A 120 2.50 -9.58 -1.89
CA LEU A 120 3.19 -9.11 -0.69
C LEU A 120 2.19 -8.80 0.42
N THR A 121 2.51 -9.20 1.64
CA THR A 121 1.73 -8.90 2.85
C THR A 121 2.61 -8.14 3.84
N ALA A 122 2.15 -6.98 4.29
CA ALA A 122 2.74 -6.23 5.37
C ALA A 122 2.01 -6.49 6.69
N HIS A 123 2.78 -6.82 7.72
CA HIS A 123 2.34 -6.93 9.10
C HIS A 123 2.88 -5.73 9.86
N ALA A 124 2.09 -5.17 10.78
CA ALA A 124 2.49 -4.06 11.63
C ALA A 124 2.25 -4.38 13.11
N THR A 125 3.08 -3.83 14.00
CA THR A 125 2.92 -4.00 15.45
C THR A 125 3.33 -2.73 16.18
N ILE A 126 2.51 -2.28 17.13
CA ILE A 126 2.84 -1.13 17.97
C ILE A 126 4.01 -1.48 18.88
N VAL A 127 5.10 -0.72 18.79
CA VAL A 127 6.27 -0.84 19.67
C VAL A 127 6.10 0.07 20.88
N HIS A 128 5.64 1.30 20.65
CA HIS A 128 5.44 2.29 21.71
C HIS A 128 4.33 3.27 21.34
N GLN A 129 3.45 3.59 22.29
CA GLN A 129 2.42 4.61 22.13
C GLN A 129 2.60 5.69 23.22
N GLY A 130 3.07 6.86 22.80
CA GLY A 130 3.19 8.04 23.65
C GLY A 130 2.04 9.03 23.44
N SER A 131 2.13 10.18 24.08
CA SER A 131 1.10 11.25 23.96
C SER A 131 1.20 12.07 22.66
N LYS A 132 2.38 12.13 22.05
CA LYS A 132 2.64 12.91 20.81
C LYS A 132 3.00 12.03 19.61
N THR A 133 3.53 10.84 19.85
CA THR A 133 4.03 9.96 18.80
C THR A 133 3.72 8.49 19.07
N ILE A 134 3.60 7.72 17.99
CA ILE A 134 3.50 6.26 18.01
C ILE A 134 4.68 5.69 17.21
N VAL A 135 5.36 4.70 17.76
CA VAL A 135 6.41 3.93 17.08
C VAL A 135 5.84 2.56 16.72
N VAL A 136 6.01 2.16 15.47
CA VAL A 136 5.45 0.94 14.90
C VAL A 136 6.57 0.16 14.20
N ASP A 137 6.59 -1.16 14.40
CA ASP A 137 7.42 -2.11 13.65
C ASP A 137 6.61 -2.68 12.49
N GLY A 138 7.26 -2.94 11.37
CA GLY A 138 6.63 -3.48 10.17
C GLY A 138 7.49 -4.51 9.46
N LYS A 139 6.87 -5.58 8.94
CA LYS A 139 7.52 -6.60 8.11
C LYS A 139 6.72 -6.82 6.84
N VAL A 140 7.40 -6.92 5.70
CA VAL A 140 6.81 -7.32 4.43
C VAL A 140 7.25 -8.74 4.11
N ILE A 141 6.28 -9.61 3.85
CA ILE A 141 6.47 -11.03 3.57
C ILE A 141 5.88 -11.33 2.19
N SER A 142 6.61 -12.06 1.35
CA SER A 142 6.11 -12.56 0.07
C SER A 142 5.28 -13.82 0.24
N SER A 143 4.46 -14.15 -0.76
CA SER A 143 3.64 -15.38 -0.78
C SER A 143 4.43 -16.68 -0.60
N ASP A 144 5.75 -16.70 -0.88
CA ASP A 144 6.64 -17.85 -0.64
C ASP A 144 7.21 -17.89 0.80
N GLY A 145 6.77 -17.00 1.68
CA GLY A 145 7.14 -16.94 3.10
C GLY A 145 8.44 -16.19 3.41
N LYS A 146 9.10 -15.57 2.42
CA LYS A 146 10.33 -14.81 2.66
C LYS A 146 10.05 -13.42 3.19
N VAL A 147 10.89 -12.96 4.11
CA VAL A 147 10.88 -11.57 4.56
C VAL A 147 11.56 -10.70 3.51
N VAL A 148 10.77 -9.90 2.81
CA VAL A 148 11.20 -8.97 1.74
C VAL A 148 11.82 -7.73 2.36
N ALA A 149 11.19 -7.19 3.41
CA ALA A 149 11.68 -6.00 4.09
C ALA A 149 11.27 -5.98 5.57
N HIS A 150 12.07 -5.30 6.38
CA HIS A 150 11.76 -4.94 7.76
C HIS A 150 11.84 -3.42 7.91
N SER A 151 10.95 -2.85 8.70
CA SER A 151 10.80 -1.41 8.83
C SER A 151 10.44 -1.00 10.25
N THR A 152 10.87 0.20 10.63
CA THR A 152 10.37 0.90 11.81
C THR A 152 9.85 2.27 11.37
N GLY A 153 8.67 2.65 11.83
CA GLY A 153 8.06 3.94 11.55
C GLY A 153 7.74 4.71 12.82
N SER A 154 7.81 6.04 12.73
CA SER A 154 7.28 6.96 13.75
C SER A 154 6.14 7.78 13.15
N PHE A 155 5.08 7.96 13.93
CA PHE A 155 3.88 8.68 13.54
C PHE A 155 3.56 9.77 14.55
N PHE A 156 3.28 10.99 14.09
CA PHE A 156 2.89 12.11 14.93
C PHE A 156 1.37 12.17 15.11
N ILE A 157 0.93 12.28 16.36
CA ILE A 157 -0.48 12.34 16.74
C ILE A 157 -0.94 13.80 16.70
N PHE A 158 -2.07 14.04 16.03
CA PHE A 158 -2.70 15.36 15.95
C PHE A 158 -4.20 15.26 16.14
N LYS A 159 -4.82 16.36 16.59
CA LYS A 159 -6.27 16.51 16.65
C LYS A 159 -6.79 16.88 15.26
N LYS A 160 -7.74 16.12 14.73
CA LYS A 160 -8.41 16.44 13.46
C LYS A 160 -9.15 17.76 13.60
N LYS A 161 -9.05 18.63 12.59
CA LYS A 161 -9.91 19.83 12.51
C LYS A 161 -11.33 19.34 12.21
N GLN A 162 -12.29 19.79 13.02
CA GLN A 162 -13.72 19.59 12.76
C GLN A 162 -14.13 20.35 11.50
#